data_AF-A0A1X2C6Y6-F1
#
_entry.id   AF-A0A1X2C6Y6-F1
#
_cell.length_a   1.000
_cell.length_b   1.000
_cell.length_c   1.000
_cell.angle_alpha   90.00
_cell.angle_beta   90.00
_cell.angle_gamma   90.00
#
_symmetry.space_group_name_H-M   'P 1'
#
loop_
_entity.id
_entity.type
_entity.pdbx_description
1 polymer ?
#
loop_
_entity_poly.entity_id
_entity_poly.type
_entity_poly.pdbx_seq_one_letter_code
_entity_poly.pdbx_strand_id
1 'polypeptide(L)'
;MRKWKRVETRNGPRFRSSLAPHEAALLKNLVGAMIGLIDERQSSSPSDELEEITGIRTGHTQRPVDPTLRRLLPDFYKGEDDNPLAAESAESLNAALRSLHEPEILDAKRVAAQQLLDTVPENGGRLELTEDSANAWITAVNDLRLTLGVMLEIGPRGPERLPADHPLAAHFDVYQWLTVLQEYLVLVLMGSRSS
;
A
#
# COMPACT_ATOMS: atom_id res chain seq x y z
N MET A 1 2.43 11.20 15.84
CA MET A 1 1.15 11.63 15.26
C MET A 1 0.11 11.69 16.37
N ARG A 2 -0.84 12.63 16.32
CA ARG A 2 -1.91 12.69 17.34
C ARG A 2 -2.99 11.63 17.07
N LYS A 3 -3.73 11.23 18.12
CA LYS A 3 -4.89 10.34 17.98
C LYS A 3 -5.93 10.97 17.06
N TRP A 4 -6.60 10.14 16.27
CA TRP A 4 -7.70 10.55 15.41
C TRP A 4 -8.97 10.83 16.21
N LYS A 5 -9.77 11.78 15.74
CA LYS A 5 -11.09 12.09 16.28
C LYS A 5 -12.14 12.01 15.18
N ARG A 6 -13.19 11.23 15.40
CA ARG A 6 -14.41 11.24 14.57
C ARG A 6 -15.28 12.43 14.94
N VAL A 7 -15.78 13.14 13.93
CA VAL A 7 -16.73 14.25 14.07
C VAL A 7 -17.85 14.03 13.08
N GLU A 8 -19.09 13.93 13.57
CA GLU A 8 -20.26 13.86 12.71
C GLU A 8 -20.56 15.25 12.10
N THR A 9 -20.76 15.30 10.79
CA THR A 9 -21.11 16.52 10.06
C THR A 9 -22.35 16.29 9.20
N ARG A 10 -22.94 17.37 8.66
CA ARG A 10 -24.08 17.26 7.74
C ARG A 10 -23.76 16.44 6.47
N ASN A 11 -22.49 16.34 6.09
CA ASN A 11 -22.01 15.65 4.89
C ASN A 11 -21.33 14.31 5.24
N GLY A 12 -21.74 13.67 6.35
CA GLY A 12 -21.15 12.44 6.85
C GLY A 12 -20.01 12.63 7.85
N PRO A 13 -19.37 11.54 8.31
CA PRO A 13 -18.32 11.59 9.31
C PRO A 13 -17.03 12.22 8.75
N ARG A 14 -16.30 12.90 9.62
CA ARG A 14 -14.97 13.46 9.37
C ARG A 14 -13.98 12.95 10.38
N PHE A 15 -12.76 12.64 9.92
CA PHE A 15 -11.69 12.11 10.75
C PHE A 15 -10.57 13.14 10.84
N ARG A 16 -10.38 13.68 12.05
CA ARG A 16 -9.43 14.78 12.29
C ARG A 16 -8.21 14.30 13.05
N SER A 17 -7.04 14.75 12.63
CA SER A 17 -5.78 14.56 13.36
C SER A 17 -4.83 15.74 13.10
N SER A 18 -3.58 15.59 13.52
CA SER A 18 -2.51 16.50 13.15
C SER A 18 -1.18 15.77 13.00
N LEU A 19 -0.38 16.23 12.04
CA LEU A 19 0.99 15.79 11.79
C LEU A 19 1.99 16.85 12.22
N ALA A 20 3.15 16.44 12.73
CA ALA A 20 4.31 17.32 12.81
C ALA A 20 4.90 17.56 11.40
N PRO A 21 5.67 18.65 11.17
CA PRO A 21 6.25 18.95 9.87
C PRO A 21 7.11 17.81 9.31
N HIS A 22 7.93 17.18 10.15
CA HIS A 22 8.79 16.06 9.73
C HIS A 22 7.97 14.79 9.42
N GLU A 23 6.84 14.56 10.11
CA GLU A 23 5.95 13.43 9.82
C GLU A 23 5.26 13.59 8.46
N ALA A 24 4.81 14.81 8.16
CA ALA A 24 4.23 15.13 6.85
C ALA A 24 5.26 14.98 5.73
N ALA A 25 6.45 15.54 5.89
CA ALA A 25 7.54 15.39 4.91
C ALA A 25 7.91 13.92 4.67
N LEU A 26 8.01 13.14 5.76
CA LEU A 26 8.28 11.70 5.67
C LEU A 26 7.19 10.95 4.89
N LEU A 27 5.90 11.18 5.19
CA LEU A 27 4.80 10.54 4.45
C LEU A 27 4.83 10.90 2.97
N LYS A 28 5.03 12.19 2.64
CA LYS A 28 5.09 12.62 1.23
C LYS A 28 6.23 11.96 0.48
N ASN A 29 7.40 11.82 1.11
CA ASN A 29 8.56 11.15 0.51
C ASN A 29 8.29 9.65 0.29
N LEU A 30 7.77 8.95 1.31
CA LEU A 30 7.46 7.52 1.24
C LEU A 30 6.39 7.22 0.17
N VAL A 31 5.31 8.00 0.17
CA VAL A 31 4.22 7.84 -0.80
C VAL A 31 4.65 8.23 -2.20
N GLY A 32 5.44 9.28 -2.36
CA GLY A 32 6.02 9.67 -3.65
C GLY A 32 6.90 8.56 -4.24
N ALA A 33 7.76 7.94 -3.42
CA ALA A 33 8.58 6.81 -3.86
C ALA A 33 7.72 5.59 -4.27
N MET A 34 6.65 5.31 -3.52
CA MET A 34 5.72 4.22 -3.84
C MET A 34 4.96 4.47 -5.15
N ILE A 35 4.48 5.70 -5.38
CA ILE A 35 3.83 6.08 -6.65
C ILE A 35 4.82 5.91 -7.81
N GLY A 36 6.06 6.37 -7.65
CA GLY A 36 7.10 6.19 -8.67
C GLY A 36 7.33 4.72 -9.03
N LEU A 37 7.40 3.83 -8.04
CA LEU A 37 7.54 2.39 -8.24
C LEU A 37 6.34 1.77 -8.98
N ILE A 38 5.12 2.21 -8.65
CA ILE A 38 3.88 1.76 -9.31
C ILE A 38 3.84 2.26 -10.76
N ASP A 39 4.15 3.53 -10.99
CA ASP A 39 4.16 4.16 -12.32
C ASP A 39 5.24 3.50 -13.22
N GLU A 40 6.41 3.20 -12.68
CA GLU A 40 7.47 2.46 -13.40
C GLU A 40 6.98 1.08 -13.83
N ARG A 41 6.38 0.32 -12.91
CA ARG A 41 5.80 -0.99 -13.24
C ARG A 41 4.76 -0.85 -14.34
N GLN A 42 3.79 0.02 -14.18
CA GLN A 42 2.69 0.21 -15.14
C GLN A 42 3.18 0.63 -16.53
N SER A 43 4.16 1.53 -16.61
CA SER A 43 4.71 2.01 -17.89
C SER A 43 5.55 0.97 -18.63
N SER A 44 6.09 -0.01 -17.91
CA SER A 44 6.86 -1.13 -18.48
C SER A 44 5.99 -2.29 -18.96
N SER A 45 4.67 -2.19 -18.84
CA SER A 45 3.74 -3.22 -19.34
C SER A 45 3.82 -3.31 -20.86
N PRO A 46 3.84 -4.52 -21.43
CA PRO A 46 3.77 -4.67 -22.89
C PRO A 46 2.42 -4.13 -23.38
N SER A 47 2.46 -3.15 -24.29
CA SER A 47 1.27 -2.74 -25.04
C SER A 47 0.94 -3.86 -26.03
N ASP A 48 -0.21 -4.50 -25.90
CA ASP A 48 -0.66 -5.54 -26.82
C ASP A 48 -1.38 -4.90 -28.02
N GLU A 49 -1.19 -5.43 -29.23
CA GLU A 49 -1.96 -5.04 -30.43
C GLU A 49 -3.47 -5.24 -30.20
N LEU A 50 -3.84 -6.18 -29.32
CA LEU A 50 -5.21 -6.38 -28.87
C LEU A 50 -5.75 -5.25 -27.98
N GLU A 51 -4.90 -4.52 -27.24
CA GLU A 51 -5.33 -3.35 -26.46
C GLU A 51 -5.80 -2.23 -27.39
N GLU A 52 -5.10 -1.99 -28.50
CA GLU A 52 -5.50 -0.98 -29.49
C GLU A 52 -6.86 -1.29 -30.14
N ILE A 53 -7.20 -2.58 -30.25
CA ILE A 53 -8.44 -3.05 -30.87
C ILE A 53 -9.59 -3.12 -29.86
N THR A 54 -9.32 -3.56 -28.62
CA THR A 54 -10.36 -3.86 -27.62
C THR A 54 -10.51 -2.79 -26.55
N GLY A 55 -9.52 -1.92 -26.38
CA GLY A 55 -9.43 -0.96 -25.26
C GLY A 55 -9.14 -1.61 -23.90
N ILE A 56 -8.91 -2.93 -23.85
CA ILE A 56 -8.61 -3.65 -22.62
C ILE A 56 -7.10 -3.64 -22.41
N ARG A 57 -6.66 -2.93 -21.37
CA ARG A 57 -5.27 -2.93 -20.91
C ARG A 57 -4.89 -4.30 -20.38
N THR A 58 -3.84 -4.87 -20.92
CA THR A 58 -3.24 -6.09 -20.40
C THR A 58 -1.99 -5.75 -19.60
N GLY A 59 -1.87 -6.34 -18.41
CA GLY A 59 -0.70 -6.22 -17.55
C GLY A 59 0.35 -7.27 -17.85
N HIS A 60 1.43 -7.27 -17.06
CA HIS A 60 2.49 -8.26 -17.18
C HIS A 60 2.00 -9.69 -16.93
N THR A 61 2.54 -10.62 -17.69
CA THR A 61 2.44 -12.04 -17.39
C THR A 61 3.49 -12.47 -16.36
N GLN A 62 4.64 -11.80 -16.35
CA GLN A 62 5.77 -12.12 -15.47
C GLN A 62 5.63 -11.49 -14.08
N ARG A 63 6.05 -12.24 -13.06
CA ARG A 63 6.14 -11.74 -11.68
C ARG A 63 7.07 -10.53 -11.58
N PRO A 64 6.79 -9.57 -10.68
CA PRO A 64 7.73 -8.51 -10.39
C PRO A 64 9.06 -9.08 -9.91
N VAL A 65 10.16 -8.60 -10.51
CA VAL A 65 11.52 -8.94 -10.08
C VAL A 65 11.84 -8.26 -8.75
N ASP A 66 11.40 -7.01 -8.61
CA ASP A 66 11.52 -6.25 -7.37
C ASP A 66 10.68 -6.91 -6.24
N PRO A 67 11.30 -7.19 -5.07
CA PRO A 67 10.63 -7.88 -3.98
C PRO A 67 9.57 -7.03 -3.29
N THR A 68 9.67 -5.70 -3.35
CA THR A 68 8.66 -4.77 -2.83
C THR A 68 7.39 -4.86 -3.66
N LEU A 69 7.48 -4.72 -4.98
CA LEU A 69 6.35 -4.89 -5.89
C LEU A 69 5.75 -6.29 -5.77
N ARG A 70 6.59 -7.34 -5.65
CA ARG A 70 6.10 -8.71 -5.42
C ARG A 70 5.33 -8.86 -4.12
N ARG A 71 5.62 -8.04 -3.09
CA ARG A 71 4.85 -8.04 -1.85
C ARG A 71 3.52 -7.31 -1.98
N LEU A 72 3.49 -6.24 -2.79
CA LEU A 72 2.31 -5.42 -3.04
C LEU A 72 1.32 -6.08 -4.01
N LEU A 73 1.82 -6.82 -5.00
CA LEU A 73 1.05 -7.47 -6.04
C LEU A 73 0.93 -8.97 -5.76
N PRO A 74 -0.29 -9.53 -5.67
CA PRO A 74 -0.47 -10.92 -5.27
C PRO A 74 -0.11 -11.91 -6.38
N ASP A 75 0.35 -13.09 -5.97
CA ASP A 75 0.07 -14.32 -6.73
C ASP A 75 -1.35 -14.76 -6.35
N PHE A 76 -2.23 -14.89 -7.34
CA PHE A 76 -3.66 -15.18 -7.18
C PHE A 76 -3.92 -16.63 -6.76
N TYR A 77 -3.03 -17.54 -7.15
CA TYR A 77 -3.10 -18.95 -6.83
C TYR A 77 -1.80 -19.40 -6.15
N LYS A 78 -1.93 -20.06 -5.00
CA LYS A 78 -0.83 -20.77 -4.34
C LYS A 78 -1.06 -22.26 -4.55
N GLY A 79 -0.15 -22.92 -5.25
CA GLY A 79 -0.21 -24.38 -5.40
C GLY A 79 -0.11 -25.06 -4.04
N GLU A 80 -0.88 -26.12 -3.83
CA GLU A 80 -0.92 -26.89 -2.58
C GLU A 80 0.14 -28.00 -2.53
N ASP A 81 0.80 -28.32 -3.64
CA ASP A 81 1.71 -29.46 -3.78
C ASP A 81 3.12 -29.07 -4.23
N ASP A 82 4.14 -29.71 -3.66
CA ASP A 82 5.55 -29.66 -4.10
C ASP A 82 5.79 -30.41 -5.44
N ASN A 83 4.73 -30.68 -6.21
CA ASN A 83 4.82 -31.35 -7.51
C ASN A 83 5.23 -30.34 -8.59
N PRO A 84 6.35 -30.56 -9.32
CA PRO A 84 6.81 -29.65 -10.38
C PRO A 84 5.76 -29.37 -11.46
N LEU A 85 4.96 -30.37 -11.84
CA LEU A 85 3.89 -30.19 -12.86
C LEU A 85 2.75 -29.30 -12.35
N ALA A 86 2.45 -29.36 -11.06
CA ALA A 86 1.48 -28.49 -10.42
C ALA A 86 2.01 -27.06 -10.31
N ALA A 87 3.32 -26.89 -10.07
CA ALA A 87 3.97 -25.59 -10.02
C ALA A 87 3.97 -24.87 -11.38
N GLU A 88 4.22 -25.58 -12.48
CA GLU A 88 4.14 -25.00 -13.84
C GLU A 88 2.71 -24.55 -14.18
N SER A 89 1.72 -25.39 -13.85
CA SER A 89 0.29 -25.06 -14.05
C SER A 89 -0.13 -23.86 -13.21
N ALA A 90 0.33 -23.78 -11.95
CA ALA A 90 0.11 -22.65 -11.06
C ALA A 90 0.74 -21.36 -11.61
N GLU A 91 1.94 -21.42 -12.18
CA GLU A 91 2.58 -20.25 -12.77
C GLU A 91 1.85 -19.77 -14.03
N SER A 92 1.42 -20.70 -14.90
CA SER A 92 0.63 -20.34 -16.07
C SER A 92 -0.69 -19.67 -15.69
N LEU A 93 -1.37 -20.16 -14.65
CA LEU A 93 -2.60 -19.56 -14.13
C LEU A 93 -2.33 -18.16 -13.55
N ASN A 94 -1.29 -18.02 -12.71
CA ASN A 94 -0.92 -16.73 -12.15
C ASN A 94 -0.51 -15.72 -13.23
N ALA A 95 0.17 -16.15 -14.29
CA ALA A 95 0.54 -15.30 -15.41
C ALA A 95 -0.68 -14.73 -16.14
N ALA A 96 -1.69 -15.56 -16.41
CA ALA A 96 -2.93 -15.12 -17.02
C ALA A 96 -3.72 -14.15 -16.11
N LEU A 97 -3.88 -14.49 -14.83
CA LEU A 97 -4.60 -13.65 -13.87
C LEU A 97 -3.90 -12.31 -13.62
N ARG A 98 -2.56 -12.31 -13.57
CA ARG A 98 -1.78 -11.08 -13.47
C ARG A 98 -1.96 -10.18 -14.68
N SER A 99 -1.93 -10.73 -15.88
CA SER A 99 -2.17 -9.95 -17.09
C SER A 99 -3.57 -9.32 -17.10
N LEU A 100 -4.57 -9.99 -16.54
CA LEU A 100 -5.94 -9.46 -16.47
C LEU A 100 -6.14 -8.41 -15.37
N HIS A 101 -5.56 -8.62 -14.18
CA HIS A 101 -5.93 -7.88 -12.96
C HIS A 101 -4.86 -6.91 -12.47
N GLU A 102 -3.59 -7.09 -12.83
CA GLU A 102 -2.51 -6.23 -12.35
C GLU A 102 -2.75 -4.74 -12.70
N PRO A 103 -3.25 -4.36 -13.89
CA PRO A 103 -3.53 -2.95 -14.21
C PRO A 103 -4.50 -2.30 -13.23
N GLU A 104 -5.62 -2.95 -12.92
CA GLU A 104 -6.62 -2.45 -11.99
C GLU A 104 -6.08 -2.36 -10.55
N ILE A 105 -5.25 -3.34 -10.14
CA ILE A 105 -4.61 -3.33 -8.83
C ILE A 105 -3.62 -2.17 -8.72
N LEU A 106 -2.79 -1.95 -9.74
CA LEU A 106 -1.83 -0.83 -9.79
C LEU A 106 -2.57 0.51 -9.74
N ASP A 107 -3.62 0.69 -10.54
CA ASP A 107 -4.43 1.91 -10.55
C ASP A 107 -5.08 2.16 -9.18
N ALA A 108 -5.67 1.13 -8.56
CA ALA A 108 -6.27 1.25 -7.23
C ALA A 108 -5.26 1.66 -6.15
N LYS A 109 -4.06 1.06 -6.17
CA LYS A 109 -2.96 1.42 -5.26
C LYS A 109 -2.47 2.84 -5.49
N ARG A 110 -2.30 3.23 -6.76
CA ARG A 110 -1.89 4.58 -7.16
C ARG A 110 -2.92 5.63 -6.70
N VAL A 111 -4.21 5.38 -6.90
CA VAL A 111 -5.28 6.28 -6.45
C VAL A 111 -5.28 6.43 -4.94
N ALA A 112 -5.15 5.33 -4.18
CA ALA A 112 -5.08 5.40 -2.71
C ALA A 112 -3.85 6.20 -2.24
N ALA A 113 -2.70 5.96 -2.84
CA ALA A 113 -1.46 6.68 -2.58
C ALA A 113 -1.61 8.18 -2.89
N GLN A 114 -2.17 8.52 -4.04
CA GLN A 114 -2.39 9.91 -4.45
C GLN A 114 -3.36 10.63 -3.50
N GLN A 115 -4.45 9.99 -3.10
CA GLN A 115 -5.39 10.58 -2.12
C GLN A 115 -4.72 10.85 -0.77
N LEU A 116 -3.83 9.96 -0.31
CA LEU A 116 -3.01 10.21 0.87
C LEU A 116 -2.14 11.45 0.64
N LEU A 117 -1.42 11.51 -0.48
CA LEU A 117 -0.53 12.62 -0.81
C LEU A 117 -1.26 13.98 -0.85
N ASP A 118 -2.44 14.00 -1.48
CA ASP A 118 -3.27 15.20 -1.66
C ASP A 118 -3.85 15.73 -0.33
N THR A 119 -3.97 14.87 0.68
CA THR A 119 -4.59 15.21 1.97
C THR A 119 -3.57 15.42 3.10
N VAL A 120 -2.28 15.15 2.87
CA VAL A 120 -1.20 15.49 3.81
C VAL A 120 -0.87 16.98 3.73
N PRO A 121 -0.96 17.75 4.84
CA PRO A 121 -0.58 19.16 4.85
C PRO A 121 0.91 19.36 4.55
N GLU A 122 1.25 20.34 3.70
CA GLU A 122 2.64 20.56 3.24
C GLU A 122 3.65 20.75 4.37
N ASN A 123 3.29 21.51 5.40
CA ASN A 123 4.16 21.85 6.52
C ASN A 123 3.72 21.14 7.83
N GLY A 124 2.98 20.04 7.71
CA GLY A 124 2.24 19.45 8.84
C GLY A 124 1.10 20.35 9.31
N GLY A 125 0.59 20.08 10.51
CA GLY A 125 -0.57 20.75 11.08
C GLY A 125 -1.82 19.88 11.05
N ARG A 126 -2.99 20.51 11.12
CA ARG A 126 -4.29 19.83 11.19
C ARG A 126 -4.63 19.22 9.84
N LEU A 127 -5.18 18.01 9.87
CA LEU A 127 -5.74 17.33 8.71
C LEU A 127 -7.13 16.80 9.03
N GLU A 128 -7.99 16.78 8.01
CA GLU A 128 -9.36 16.28 8.08
C GLU A 128 -9.63 15.40 6.87
N LEU A 129 -10.09 14.17 7.10
CA LEU A 129 -10.42 13.21 6.05
C LEU A 129 -11.92 12.94 5.98
N THR A 130 -12.43 12.72 4.77
CA THR A 130 -13.69 11.98 4.55
C THR A 130 -13.50 10.51 4.94
N GLU A 131 -14.59 9.75 4.98
CA GLU A 131 -14.51 8.29 5.13
C GLU A 131 -13.76 7.63 3.96
N ASP A 132 -13.99 8.06 2.72
CA ASP A 132 -13.28 7.55 1.54
C ASP A 132 -11.77 7.82 1.62
N SER A 133 -11.36 9.05 1.95
CA SER A 133 -9.95 9.39 2.12
C SER A 133 -9.33 8.66 3.31
N ALA A 134 -10.09 8.38 4.38
CA ALA A 134 -9.61 7.58 5.50
C ALA A 134 -9.34 6.11 5.08
N ASN A 135 -10.22 5.52 4.27
CA ASN A 135 -9.99 4.18 3.71
C ASN A 135 -8.79 4.16 2.75
N ALA A 136 -8.64 5.18 1.90
CA ALA A 136 -7.46 5.31 1.05
C ALA A 136 -6.16 5.45 1.85
N TRP A 137 -6.18 6.20 2.96
CA TRP A 137 -5.06 6.27 3.89
C TRP A 137 -4.72 4.90 4.48
N ILE A 138 -5.71 4.10 4.89
CA ILE A 138 -5.46 2.74 5.39
C ILE A 138 -4.78 1.89 4.34
N THR A 139 -5.29 1.90 3.11
CA THR A 139 -4.71 1.14 1.98
C THR A 139 -3.26 1.58 1.70
N ALA A 140 -3.02 2.87 1.55
CA ALA A 140 -1.70 3.41 1.23
C ALA A 140 -0.69 3.20 2.38
N VAL A 141 -1.08 3.43 3.64
CA VAL A 141 -0.22 3.19 4.80
C VAL A 141 0.09 1.69 4.95
N ASN A 142 -0.89 0.82 4.69
CA ASN A 142 -0.65 -0.61 4.67
C ASN A 142 0.39 -0.99 3.60
N ASP A 143 0.27 -0.46 2.39
CA ASP A 143 1.22 -0.72 1.31
C ASP A 143 2.63 -0.21 1.66
N LEU A 144 2.76 0.97 2.27
CA LEU A 144 4.05 1.44 2.80
C LEU A 144 4.65 0.49 3.85
N ARG A 145 3.81 -0.05 4.74
CA ARG A 145 4.26 -1.02 5.76
C ARG A 145 4.68 -2.34 5.12
N LEU A 146 3.97 -2.80 4.10
CA LEU A 146 4.36 -4.00 3.34
C LEU A 146 5.73 -3.81 2.67
N THR A 147 5.93 -2.65 2.04
CA THR A 147 7.21 -2.27 1.41
C THR A 147 8.35 -2.24 2.41
N LEU A 148 8.20 -1.50 3.51
CA LEU A 148 9.22 -1.44 4.57
C LEU A 148 9.44 -2.83 5.21
N GLY A 149 8.39 -3.63 5.35
CA GLY A 149 8.47 -4.98 5.90
C GLY A 149 9.34 -5.91 5.06
N VAL A 150 9.37 -5.76 3.74
CA VAL A 150 10.31 -6.50 2.86
C VAL A 150 11.74 -6.11 3.17
N MET A 151 12.04 -4.81 3.21
CA MET A 151 13.39 -4.30 3.50
C MET A 151 13.90 -4.69 4.89
N LEU A 152 12.98 -4.79 5.86
CA LEU A 152 13.27 -5.10 7.26
C LEU A 152 13.19 -6.61 7.57
N GLU A 153 12.90 -7.45 6.57
CA GLU A 153 12.67 -8.89 6.74
C GLU A 153 11.63 -9.23 7.83
N ILE A 154 10.58 -8.42 7.93
CA ILE A 154 9.50 -8.61 8.91
C ILE A 154 8.60 -9.77 8.45
N GLY A 155 8.51 -10.80 9.28
CA GLY A 155 7.67 -11.97 9.08
C GLY A 155 7.44 -12.76 10.38
N PRO A 156 6.80 -13.95 10.33
CA PRO A 156 6.51 -14.76 11.53
C PRO A 156 7.75 -15.13 12.35
N ARG A 157 8.93 -15.12 11.73
CA ARG A 157 10.25 -15.37 12.34
C ARG A 157 11.16 -14.14 12.29
N GLY A 158 10.64 -12.98 11.89
CA GLY A 158 11.38 -11.74 11.78
C GLY A 158 11.63 -11.09 13.14
N PRO A 159 12.51 -10.08 13.20
CA PRO A 159 12.87 -9.43 14.45
C PRO A 159 11.72 -8.59 15.03
N GLU A 160 11.42 -8.76 16.32
CA GLU A 160 10.48 -7.90 17.06
C GLU A 160 11.06 -6.49 17.33
N ARG A 161 12.39 -6.36 17.29
CA ARG A 161 13.12 -5.10 17.42
C ARG A 161 14.51 -5.22 16.80
N LEU A 162 15.01 -4.13 16.25
CA LEU A 162 16.40 -4.03 15.80
C LEU A 162 17.28 -3.36 16.86
N PRO A 163 18.57 -3.75 16.99
CA PRO A 163 19.56 -3.02 17.78
C PRO A 163 19.65 -1.55 17.36
N ALA A 164 20.02 -0.66 18.28
CA ALA A 164 20.07 0.79 18.02
C ALA A 164 21.14 1.18 16.99
N ASP A 165 22.20 0.39 16.88
CA ASP A 165 23.30 0.52 15.92
C ASP A 165 23.02 -0.19 14.58
N HIS A 166 21.88 -0.86 14.45
CA HIS A 166 21.52 -1.53 13.21
C HIS A 166 21.30 -0.50 12.07
N PRO A 167 21.84 -0.73 10.85
CA PRO A 167 21.72 0.22 9.73
C PRO A 167 20.27 0.60 9.39
N LEU A 168 19.34 -0.33 9.62
CA LEU A 168 17.90 -0.16 9.36
C LEU A 168 17.07 0.25 10.60
N ALA A 169 17.68 0.59 11.74
CA ALA A 169 16.94 0.97 12.96
C ALA A 169 15.94 2.11 12.71
N ALA A 170 16.34 3.14 11.96
CA ALA A 170 15.45 4.24 11.60
C ALA A 170 14.26 3.79 10.73
N HIS A 171 14.48 2.86 9.80
CA HIS A 171 13.41 2.32 8.95
C HIS A 171 12.40 1.51 9.79
N PHE A 172 12.88 0.79 10.81
CA PHE A 172 12.04 0.07 11.75
C PHE A 172 11.17 1.02 12.59
N ASP A 173 11.73 2.14 13.06
CA ASP A 173 10.97 3.16 13.78
C ASP A 173 9.84 3.75 12.91
N VAL A 174 10.13 4.00 11.62
CA VAL A 174 9.12 4.43 10.65
C VAL A 174 8.03 3.36 10.46
N TYR A 175 8.41 2.09 10.31
CA TYR A 175 7.45 0.98 10.20
C TYR A 175 6.52 0.90 11.42
N GLN A 176 7.06 1.05 12.64
CA GLN A 176 6.28 1.04 13.87
C GLN A 176 5.37 2.26 13.97
N TRP A 177 5.87 3.43 13.58
CA TRP A 177 5.07 4.65 13.55
C TRP A 177 3.88 4.54 12.58
N LEU A 178 4.08 3.99 11.38
CA LEU A 178 3.00 3.72 10.42
C LEU A 178 2.01 2.68 10.96
N THR A 179 2.49 1.68 11.70
CA THR A 179 1.64 0.67 12.36
C THR A 179 0.68 1.32 13.34
N VAL A 180 1.19 2.18 14.23
CA VAL A 180 0.36 2.90 15.22
C VAL A 180 -0.58 3.91 14.54
N LEU A 181 -0.13 4.58 13.49
CA LEU A 181 -0.95 5.50 12.69
C LEU A 181 -2.18 4.78 12.12
N GLN A 182 -1.96 3.63 11.46
CA GLN A 182 -3.02 2.83 10.87
C GLN A 182 -3.96 2.27 11.94
N GLU A 183 -3.42 1.76 13.05
CA GLU A 183 -4.23 1.26 14.18
C GLU A 183 -5.21 2.33 14.68
N TYR A 184 -4.73 3.54 14.97
CA TYR A 184 -5.63 4.61 15.43
C TYR A 184 -6.67 5.02 14.40
N LEU A 185 -6.33 4.98 13.10
CA LEU A 185 -7.28 5.30 12.03
C LEU A 185 -8.36 4.22 11.89
N VAL A 186 -7.97 2.94 11.96
CA VAL A 186 -8.91 1.80 11.93
C VAL A 186 -9.84 1.84 13.14
N LEU A 187 -9.29 2.05 14.35
CA LEU A 187 -10.10 2.11 15.58
C LEU A 187 -11.16 3.22 15.52
N VAL A 188 -10.81 4.40 14.99
CA VAL A 188 -11.76 5.51 14.90
C VAL A 188 -12.82 5.29 13.81
N LEU A 189 -12.49 4.56 12.74
CA LEU A 189 -13.45 4.13 11.71
C LEU A 189 -14.41 3.07 12.26
N MET A 190 -13.90 2.11 13.02
CA MET A 190 -14.68 1.03 13.65
C MET A 190 -15.52 1.48 14.84
N GLY A 191 -15.15 2.58 15.51
CA GLY A 191 -15.84 3.16 16.66
C GLY A 191 -17.28 3.63 16.42
N SER A 192 -17.87 3.27 15.28
CA SER A 192 -19.27 3.46 14.90
C SER A 192 -20.23 2.35 15.37
N ARG A 193 -19.77 1.35 16.15
CA ARG A 193 -20.63 0.23 16.60
C ARG A 193 -20.95 0.17 18.09
N SER A 194 -21.20 1.30 18.73
CA SER A 194 -22.00 1.33 19.95
C SER A 194 -23.34 1.98 19.64
N SER A 195 -24.28 1.14 19.18
CA SER A 195 -25.71 1.43 19.27
C SER A 195 -26.17 1.37 20.72
#